data_AF-A0A2W6CR23-F1
#
_entry.id   AF-A0A2W6CR23-F1
#
_cell.length_a   1.000
_cell.length_b   1.000
_cell.length_c   1.000
_cell.angle_alpha   90.00
_cell.angle_beta   90.00
_cell.angle_gamma   90.00
#
_symmetry.space_group_name_H-M   'P 1'
#
loop_
_entity.id
_entity.type
_entity.pdbx_description
1 polymer ?
#
loop_
_entity_poly.entity_id
_entity_poly.type
_entity_poly.pdbx_seq_one_letter_code
_entity_poly.pdbx_strand_id
1 'polypeptide(L)'
;MTTLTVRPATVTLAAGADVLAVLVFAAVGRSSHAEVFDAFGVLTTAAPFLLGLCVGWLIGRVWRAPLRLPVGVVVWVGAVVIGLGVRAAFTHRLPITFALVAAASLALFLLGWRAVAGLIDRSRTNR
;
A
#
# COMPACT_ATOMS: atom_id res chain seq x y z
N MET A 1 22.40 12.75 -20.80
CA MET A 1 21.48 12.48 -19.67
C MET A 1 20.07 12.29 -20.23
N THR A 2 19.71 11.07 -20.63
CA THR A 2 18.36 10.74 -21.09
C THR A 2 17.46 10.57 -19.88
N THR A 3 16.62 11.55 -19.58
CA THR A 3 15.54 11.41 -18.61
C THR A 3 14.54 10.39 -19.18
N LEU A 4 14.61 9.14 -18.73
CA LEU A 4 13.56 8.16 -18.97
C LEU A 4 12.29 8.68 -18.28
N THR A 5 11.40 9.30 -19.05
CA THR A 5 10.12 9.80 -18.57
C THR A 5 9.22 8.62 -18.23
N VAL A 6 8.83 8.50 -16.96
CA VAL A 6 7.81 7.54 -16.52
C VAL A 6 6.50 7.86 -17.24
N ARG A 7 5.89 6.86 -17.89
CA ARG A 7 4.61 7.06 -18.57
C ARG A 7 3.51 7.36 -17.54
N PRO A 8 2.60 8.32 -17.79
CA PRO A 8 1.54 8.66 -16.84
C PRO A 8 0.65 7.46 -16.51
N ALA A 9 0.37 6.60 -17.49
CA ALA A 9 -0.38 5.36 -17.27
C ALA A 9 0.27 4.45 -16.22
N THR A 10 1.60 4.36 -16.16
CA THR A 10 2.31 3.55 -15.14
C THR A 10 2.10 4.12 -13.75
N VAL A 11 2.06 5.45 -13.61
CA VAL A 11 1.79 6.10 -12.33
C VAL A 11 0.34 5.83 -11.90
N THR A 12 -0.63 5.98 -12.81
CA THR A 12 -2.05 5.72 -12.54
C THR A 12 -2.28 4.26 -12.14
N LEU A 13 -1.68 3.31 -12.86
CA LEU A 13 -1.79 1.88 -12.53
C LEU A 13 -1.15 1.55 -11.18
N ALA A 14 0.00 2.14 -10.86
CA ALA A 14 0.64 1.95 -9.57
C ALA A 14 -0.21 2.51 -8.42
N ALA A 15 -0.81 3.69 -8.59
CA ALA A 15 -1.71 4.27 -7.60
C ALA A 15 -2.95 3.38 -7.39
N GLY A 16 -3.56 2.91 -8.48
CA GLY A 16 -4.69 1.99 -8.43
C GLY A 16 -4.36 0.67 -7.73
N ALA A 17 -3.20 0.07 -8.03
CA ALA A 17 -2.73 -1.15 -7.39
C ALA A 17 -2.50 -0.98 -5.88
N ASP A 18 -1.91 0.15 -5.46
CA ASP A 18 -1.68 0.45 -4.05
C ASP A 18 -2.98 0.71 -3.28
N VAL A 19 -3.91 1.47 -3.85
CA VAL A 19 -5.22 1.70 -3.25
C VAL A 19 -5.97 0.38 -3.12
N LEU A 20 -5.98 -0.44 -4.18
CA LEU A 20 -6.60 -1.76 -4.15
C LEU A 20 -5.97 -2.66 -3.09
N ALA A 21 -4.64 -2.66 -2.95
CA ALA A 21 -3.92 -3.41 -1.94
C ALA A 21 -4.38 -3.04 -0.51
N VAL A 22 -4.54 -1.75 -0.22
CA VAL A 22 -5.03 -1.29 1.10
C VAL A 22 -6.49 -1.67 1.31
N LEU A 23 -7.33 -1.56 0.28
CA LEU A 23 -8.75 -1.96 0.35
C LEU A 23 -8.90 -3.47 0.57
N VAL A 24 -8.11 -4.30 -0.11
CA VAL A 24 -8.07 -5.75 0.08
C VAL A 24 -7.61 -6.09 1.49
N PHE A 25 -6.56 -5.45 1.99
CA PHE A 25 -6.14 -5.59 3.39
C PHE A 25 -7.30 -5.31 4.36
N ALA A 26 -8.00 -4.19 4.20
CA ALA A 26 -9.10 -3.82 5.08
C ALA A 26 -10.28 -4.82 4.99
N ALA A 27 -10.66 -5.21 3.77
CA ALA A 27 -11.73 -6.17 3.52
C ALA A 27 -11.44 -7.55 4.13
N VAL A 28 -10.24 -8.09 3.88
CA VAL A 28 -9.79 -9.39 4.42
C VAL A 28 -9.64 -9.32 5.94
N GLY A 29 -9.11 -8.22 6.47
CA GLY A 29 -8.98 -8.01 7.91
C GLY A 29 -10.33 -8.06 8.62
N ARG A 30 -11.35 -7.39 8.08
CA ARG A 30 -12.72 -7.40 8.62
C ARG A 30 -13.37 -8.78 8.55
N SER A 31 -13.30 -9.44 7.38
CA SER A 31 -13.90 -10.77 7.21
C SER A 31 -13.28 -11.80 8.15
N SER A 32 -11.97 -11.69 8.42
CA SER A 32 -11.25 -12.56 9.36
C SER A 32 -11.69 -12.39 10.81
N HIS A 33 -12.28 -11.24 11.17
CA HIS A 33 -12.83 -10.98 12.51
C HIS A 33 -14.35 -11.20 12.59
N ALA A 34 -14.95 -11.85 11.58
CA ALA A 34 -16.39 -12.07 11.45
C ALA A 34 -17.21 -10.76 11.52
N GLU A 35 -16.61 -9.64 11.11
CA GLU A 35 -17.33 -8.38 11.00
C GLU A 35 -18.24 -8.39 9.77
N VAL A 36 -19.37 -7.66 9.85
CA VAL A 36 -20.28 -7.49 8.71
C VAL A 36 -19.49 -6.91 7.53
N PHE A 37 -19.64 -7.55 6.36
CA PHE A 37 -19.04 -7.12 5.12
C PHE A 37 -19.92 -6.05 4.48
N ASP A 38 -19.54 -4.79 4.67
CA ASP A 38 -20.16 -3.65 3.99
C ASP A 38 -19.08 -2.65 3.53
N ALA A 39 -19.38 -1.89 2.48
CA ALA A 39 -18.42 -0.99 1.85
C ALA A 39 -17.96 0.14 2.78
N PHE A 40 -18.83 0.61 3.67
CA PHE A 40 -18.52 1.68 4.61
C PHE A 40 -17.59 1.18 5.71
N GLY A 41 -17.82 -0.02 6.23
CA GLY A 41 -16.96 -0.73 7.15
C GLY A 41 -15.54 -0.95 6.58
N VAL A 42 -15.44 -1.37 5.32
CA VAL A 42 -14.14 -1.50 4.64
C VAL A 42 -13.45 -0.14 4.53
N LEU A 43 -14.18 0.89 4.10
CA LEU A 43 -13.61 2.23 3.91
C LEU A 43 -13.15 2.86 5.23
N THR A 44 -13.91 2.70 6.31
CA THR A 44 -13.53 3.18 7.65
C THR A 44 -12.28 2.49 8.17
N THR A 45 -12.15 1.17 7.97
CA THR A 45 -10.92 0.44 8.31
C THR A 45 -9.73 0.85 7.43
N ALA A 46 -9.95 1.07 6.14
CA ALA A 46 -8.91 1.44 5.17
C ALA A 46 -8.42 2.88 5.30
N ALA A 47 -9.31 3.83 5.65
CA ALA A 47 -9.07 5.27 5.65
C ALA A 47 -7.75 5.71 6.31
N PRO A 48 -7.40 5.28 7.54
CA PRO A 48 -6.13 5.68 8.15
C PRO A 48 -4.91 5.19 7.36
N PHE A 49 -4.98 3.98 6.79
CA PHE A 49 -3.89 3.42 5.98
C PHE A 49 -3.82 4.05 4.59
N LEU A 50 -4.95 4.44 4.00
CA LEU A 50 -5.00 5.23 2.76
C LEU A 50 -4.38 6.62 2.96
N LEU A 51 -4.59 7.24 4.13
CA LEU A 51 -3.91 8.49 4.47
C LEU A 51 -2.39 8.28 4.55
N GLY A 52 -1.94 7.21 5.23
CA GLY A 52 -0.52 6.87 5.28
C GLY A 52 0.07 6.52 3.91
N LEU A 53 -0.71 5.85 3.05
CA LEU A 53 -0.36 5.56 1.67
C LEU A 53 -0.12 6.85 0.88
N CYS A 54 -1.02 7.82 0.98
CA CYS A 54 -0.89 9.12 0.33
C CYS A 54 0.38 9.86 0.76
N VAL A 55 0.66 9.90 2.07
CA VAL A 55 1.88 10.54 2.60
C VAL A 55 3.14 9.79 2.13
N GLY A 56 3.14 8.46 2.19
CA GLY A 56 4.23 7.63 1.68
C GLY A 56 4.47 7.86 0.18
N TRP A 57 3.40 8.07 -0.59
CA TRP A 57 3.48 8.42 -2.02
C TRP A 57 4.19 9.74 -2.27
N LEU A 58 3.83 10.76 -1.50
CA LEU A 58 4.41 12.10 -1.59
C LEU A 58 5.89 12.09 -1.18
N ILE A 59 6.22 11.47 -0.04
CA ILE A 59 7.60 11.38 0.47
C ILE A 59 8.48 10.57 -0.49
N GLY A 60 7.98 9.41 -0.94
CA GLY A 60 8.68 8.53 -1.87
C GLY A 60 8.78 9.10 -3.29
N ARG A 61 8.04 10.17 -3.60
CA ARG A 61 7.90 10.75 -4.94
C ARG A 61 7.64 9.68 -5.98
N VAL A 62 6.65 8.82 -5.69
CA VAL A 62 6.44 7.53 -6.38
C VAL A 62 6.31 7.70 -7.89
N TRP A 63 5.75 8.81 -8.36
CA TRP A 63 5.64 9.16 -9.78
C TRP A 63 6.96 9.17 -10.54
N ARG A 64 8.11 9.31 -9.86
CA ARG A 64 9.45 9.25 -10.49
C ARG A 64 9.95 7.83 -10.75
N ALA A 65 9.47 6.85 -9.98
CA ALA A 65 9.91 5.47 -10.11
C ALA A 65 8.90 4.48 -9.47
N PRO A 66 7.69 4.37 -10.02
CA PRO A 66 6.55 3.73 -9.34
C PRO A 66 6.73 2.23 -9.06
N LEU A 67 7.53 1.55 -9.90
CA LEU A 67 7.76 0.10 -9.83
C LEU A 67 8.95 -0.28 -8.93
N ARG A 68 9.75 0.68 -8.45
CA ARG A 68 10.96 0.37 -7.67
C ARG A 68 10.60 -0.11 -6.27
N LEU A 69 11.18 -1.24 -5.86
CA LEU A 69 10.99 -1.79 -4.51
C LEU A 69 11.36 -0.83 -3.37
N PRO A 70 12.49 -0.09 -3.41
CA PRO A 70 12.79 0.89 -2.37
C PRO A 70 11.73 1.99 -2.22
N VAL A 71 11.10 2.41 -3.33
CA VAL A 71 9.98 3.36 -3.32
C VAL A 71 8.76 2.71 -2.67
N GLY A 72 8.48 1.44 -2.99
CA GLY A 72 7.44 0.65 -2.33
C GLY A 72 7.65 0.54 -0.81
N VAL A 73 8.89 0.41 -0.33
CA VAL A 73 9.21 0.39 1.11
C VAL A 73 8.83 1.70 1.79
N VAL A 74 9.11 2.85 1.16
CA VAL A 74 8.68 4.16 1.70
C VAL A 74 7.15 4.26 1.79
N VAL A 75 6.45 3.80 0.76
CA VAL A 75 4.99 3.76 0.73
C VAL A 75 4.43 2.86 1.83
N TRP A 76 5.02 1.67 1.99
CA TRP A 76 4.65 0.71 3.04
C TRP A 76 4.88 1.28 4.44
N VAL A 77 6.05 1.87 4.71
CA VAL A 77 6.34 2.52 6.00
C VAL A 77 5.36 3.64 6.28
N GLY A 78 5.05 4.48 5.28
CA GLY A 78 4.03 5.52 5.41
C GLY A 78 2.66 4.95 5.77
N ALA A 79 2.19 3.95 5.04
CA ALA A 79 0.91 3.28 5.30
C ALA A 79 0.85 2.67 6.71
N VAL A 80 1.92 2.01 7.15
CA VAL A 80 1.98 1.36 8.48
C VAL A 80 2.06 2.38 9.60
N VAL A 81 3.06 3.27 9.57
CA VAL A 81 3.31 4.21 10.68
C VAL A 81 2.15 5.19 10.85
N ILE A 82 1.72 5.81 9.77
CA ILE A 82 0.64 6.80 9.81
C ILE A 82 -0.69 6.09 9.99
N GLY A 83 -0.93 4.97 9.28
CA GLY A 83 -2.19 4.24 9.41
C GLY A 83 -2.42 3.71 10.82
N LEU A 84 -1.41 3.09 11.43
CA LEU A 84 -1.50 2.63 12.82
C LEU A 84 -1.61 3.81 13.79
N GLY A 85 -0.84 4.88 13.59
CA GLY A 85 -0.90 6.07 14.44
C GLY A 85 -2.26 6.76 14.43
N VAL A 86 -2.80 7.02 13.24
CA VAL A 86 -4.14 7.62 13.06
C VAL A 86 -5.21 6.72 13.64
N ARG A 87 -5.17 5.41 13.33
CA ARG A 87 -6.13 4.45 13.89
C ARG A 87 -6.07 4.41 15.41
N ALA A 88 -4.88 4.40 16.00
CA ALA A 88 -4.71 4.39 17.45
C ALA A 88 -5.25 5.68 18.09
N ALA A 89 -5.08 6.83 17.44
CA ALA A 89 -5.61 8.10 17.92
C ALA A 89 -7.14 8.11 18.01
N PHE A 90 -7.82 7.50 17.03
CA PHE A 90 -9.30 7.43 17.03
C PHE A 90 -9.87 6.28 17.87
N THR A 91 -9.19 5.15 17.96
CA THR A 91 -9.69 3.96 18.67
C THR A 91 -9.19 3.84 20.11
N HIS A 92 -8.19 4.65 20.48
CA HIS A 92 -7.45 4.56 21.75
C HIS A 92 -6.87 3.16 22.01
N ARG A 93 -6.63 2.37 20.95
CA ARG A 93 -6.14 0.99 21.03
C ARG A 93 -5.12 0.68 19.93
N LEU A 94 -4.00 0.08 20.33
CA LEU A 94 -3.00 -0.44 19.40
C LEU A 94 -2.53 -1.86 19.82
N PRO A 95 -3.34 -2.90 19.58
CA PRO A 95 -2.91 -4.27 19.85
C PRO A 95 -1.66 -4.62 19.03
N ILE A 96 -0.63 -5.15 19.69
CA ILE A 96 0.66 -5.46 19.03
C ILE A 96 0.49 -6.47 17.90
N THR A 97 -0.33 -7.51 18.11
CA THR A 97 -0.66 -8.51 17.08
C THR A 97 -1.33 -7.88 15.87
N PHE A 98 -2.27 -6.95 16.06
CA PHE A 98 -2.87 -6.21 14.96
C PHE A 98 -1.83 -5.40 14.20
N ALA A 99 -0.95 -4.68 14.91
CA ALA A 99 0.10 -3.87 14.29
C ALA A 99 1.06 -4.74 13.43
N LEU A 100 1.49 -5.89 13.94
CA LEU A 100 2.37 -6.81 13.23
C LEU A 100 1.70 -7.43 12.00
N VAL A 101 0.47 -7.92 12.15
CA VAL A 101 -0.28 -8.52 11.02
C VAL A 101 -0.59 -7.46 9.97
N ALA A 102 -1.02 -6.26 10.36
CA ALA A 102 -1.25 -5.15 9.43
C ALA A 102 0.02 -4.77 8.67
N ALA A 103 1.15 -4.65 9.37
CA ALA A 103 2.43 -4.36 8.74
C ALA A 103 2.84 -5.46 7.74
N ALA A 104 2.72 -6.74 8.12
CA ALA A 104 3.07 -7.87 7.26
C ALA A 104 2.16 -7.98 6.04
N SER A 105 0.83 -7.85 6.21
CA SER A 105 -0.14 -7.90 5.11
C SER A 105 0.05 -6.73 4.14
N LEU A 106 0.26 -5.51 4.65
CA LEU A 106 0.54 -4.36 3.80
C LEU A 106 1.89 -4.51 3.08
N ALA A 107 2.91 -5.08 3.73
CA ALA A 107 4.19 -5.38 3.07
C ALA A 107 3.97 -6.36 1.91
N LEU A 108 3.25 -7.45 2.17
CA LEU A 108 2.93 -8.47 1.17
C LEU A 108 2.23 -7.86 -0.04
N PHE A 109 1.17 -7.07 0.17
CA PHE A 109 0.41 -6.52 -0.95
C PHE A 109 1.18 -5.41 -1.68
N LEU A 110 1.68 -4.38 -0.96
CA LEU A 110 2.32 -3.21 -1.58
C LEU A 110 3.68 -3.53 -2.21
N LEU A 111 4.48 -4.38 -1.57
CA LEU A 111 5.79 -4.76 -2.09
C LEU A 111 5.69 -5.95 -3.06
N GLY A 112 4.76 -6.87 -2.82
CA GLY A 112 4.58 -8.07 -3.64
C GLY A 112 4.21 -7.74 -5.09
N TRP A 113 3.24 -6.85 -5.32
CA TRP A 113 2.86 -6.50 -6.70
C TRP A 113 4.01 -5.81 -7.45
N ARG A 114 4.82 -4.98 -6.75
CA ARG A 114 6.00 -4.34 -7.33
C ARG A 114 7.10 -5.33 -7.64
N ALA A 115 7.32 -6.31 -6.78
CA ALA A 115 8.28 -7.40 -7.03
C ALA A 115 7.89 -8.16 -8.30
N VAL A 116 6.60 -8.54 -8.42
CA VAL A 116 6.07 -9.21 -9.61
C VAL A 116 6.23 -8.34 -10.86
N ALA A 117 5.85 -7.06 -10.80
CA ALA A 117 6.02 -6.14 -11.91
C ALA A 117 7.49 -6.01 -12.35
N GLY A 118 8.42 -5.92 -11.40
CA GLY A 118 9.86 -5.87 -11.68
C GLY A 118 10.41 -7.16 -12.31
N LEU A 119 9.90 -8.33 -11.91
CA LEU A 119 10.26 -9.61 -12.54
C LEU A 119 9.74 -9.70 -13.99
N ILE A 120 8.51 -9.23 -14.24
CA ILE A 120 7.92 -9.19 -15.59
C ILE A 120 8.72 -8.25 -16.49
N ASP A 121 9.14 -7.08 -16.00
CA ASP A 121 9.93 -6.13 -16.78
C ASP A 121 11.29 -6.70 -17.17
N ARG A 122 12.02 -7.31 -16.22
CA ARG A 122 13.30 -7.97 -16.47
C ARG A 122 13.20 -9.08 -17.52
N SER A 123 12.13 -9.88 -17.51
CA SER A 123 11.94 -10.97 -18.47
C SER A 123 11.63 -10.49 -19.89
N ARG A 124 11.11 -9.26 -20.04
CA ARG A 124 10.90 -8.63 -21.35
C ARG A 124 12.17 -8.01 -21.93
N THR A 125 13.05 -7.48 -21.08
CA THR A 125 14.35 -6.92 -21.52
C THR A 125 15.35 -8.02 -21.91
N ASN A 126 15.21 -9.22 -21.35
CA ASN A 126 16.09 -10.37 -21.64
C ASN A 126 15.59 -11.23 -22.82
N ARG A 127 14.60 -10.75 -23.58
CA ARG A 127 14.12 -11.33 -24.83
C ARG A 127 14.46 -10.38 -25.96
#